data_AF-A0A8E2QH68-F1
#
_entry.id   AF-A0A8E2QH68-F1
#
_cell.length_a   1.000
_cell.length_b   1.000
_cell.length_c   1.000
_cell.angle_alpha   90.00
_cell.angle_beta   90.00
_cell.angle_gamma   90.00
#
_symmetry.space_group_name_H-M   'P 1'
#
loop_
_entity.id
_entity.type
_entity.pdbx_description
1 polymer ?
#
loop_
_entity_poly.entity_id
_entity_poly.type
_entity_poly.pdbx_seq_one_letter_code
_entity_poly.pdbx_strand_id
1 'polypeptide(L)'
;MSQLDLFAPALGIATPNRAPYQSFDARRARNIILDQLRRAGGGWVRRMALRRATGMRPSEVGGVLNELARTGQIEFTESMDIIHPLHGFMGHTRGYRMLMEVAA
;
A
#
# COMPACT_ATOMS: atom_id res chain seq x y z
N MET A 1 -20.26 -9.41 -12.65
CA MET A 1 -18.87 -8.95 -12.47
C MET A 1 -18.68 -8.68 -10.99
N SER A 2 -17.86 -9.48 -10.30
CA SER A 2 -17.74 -9.45 -8.82
C SER A 2 -16.61 -8.52 -8.38
N GLN A 3 -16.91 -7.73 -7.35
CA GLN A 3 -16.28 -6.49 -6.87
C GLN A 3 -14.93 -6.68 -6.14
N LEU A 4 -14.12 -7.65 -6.58
CA LEU A 4 -12.84 -8.00 -5.98
C LEU A 4 -11.78 -8.17 -7.07
N ASP A 5 -11.44 -7.07 -7.75
CA ASP A 5 -10.10 -6.86 -8.31
C ASP A 5 -9.08 -6.68 -7.16
N LEU A 6 -9.11 -7.60 -6.20
CA LEU A 6 -8.29 -7.63 -4.99
C LEU A 6 -6.89 -8.23 -5.27
N PHE A 7 -6.51 -8.25 -6.53
CA PHE A 7 -5.21 -8.65 -7.02
C PHE A 7 -4.67 -7.50 -7.85
N ALA A 8 -4.07 -6.51 -7.17
CA ALA A 8 -2.95 -5.83 -7.81
C ALA A 8 -2.02 -6.94 -8.33
N PRO A 9 -1.65 -6.96 -9.63
CA PRO A 9 -0.87 -8.04 -10.18
C PRO A 9 0.39 -8.21 -9.33
N ALA A 10 0.69 -9.46 -8.97
CA ALA A 10 1.88 -9.81 -8.22
C ALA A 10 3.13 -9.46 -9.05
N LEU A 11 3.54 -8.20 -9.00
CA LEU A 11 4.73 -7.72 -9.68
C LEU A 11 5.94 -8.10 -8.84
N GLY A 12 6.55 -9.22 -9.23
CA GLY A 12 7.95 -9.51 -8.97
C GLY A 12 8.25 -9.93 -7.53
N ILE A 13 8.46 -11.24 -7.36
CA ILE A 13 9.13 -11.85 -6.20
C ILE A 13 8.47 -11.47 -4.87
N ALA A 14 7.33 -12.09 -4.57
CA ALA A 14 6.95 -12.31 -3.18
C ALA A 14 8.01 -13.23 -2.55
N THR A 15 9.15 -12.67 -2.14
CA THR A 15 10.03 -13.40 -1.22
C THR A 15 9.18 -13.72 0.01
N PRO A 16 9.03 -15.00 0.39
CA PRO A 16 8.40 -15.35 1.64
C PRO A 16 9.09 -14.55 2.76
N ASN A 17 8.35 -14.26 3.82
CA ASN A 17 8.65 -13.45 5.02
C ASN A 17 9.99 -13.75 5.76
N ARG A 18 10.95 -14.43 5.15
CA ARG A 18 12.24 -14.90 5.67
C ARG A 18 13.47 -14.24 5.05
N ALA A 19 13.34 -13.43 3.99
CA ALA A 19 14.46 -12.62 3.51
C ALA A 19 14.66 -11.39 4.42
N PRO A 20 15.89 -10.97 4.75
CA PRO A 20 16.12 -9.73 5.48
C PRO A 20 15.51 -8.55 4.71
N TYR A 21 14.93 -7.58 5.44
CA TYR A 21 14.43 -6.34 4.83
C TYR A 21 15.52 -5.69 3.98
N GLN A 22 15.13 -5.16 2.82
CA GLN A 22 16.03 -4.37 1.99
C GLN A 22 16.47 -3.11 2.76
N SER A 23 17.69 -2.64 2.48
CA SER A 23 18.18 -1.36 3.00
C SER A 23 17.23 -0.23 2.64
N PHE A 24 17.04 0.70 3.56
CA PHE A 24 16.11 1.81 3.37
C PHE A 24 16.60 2.79 2.30
N ASP A 25 15.71 3.09 1.37
CA ASP A 25 15.85 4.17 0.39
C ASP A 25 14.50 4.87 0.28
N ALA A 26 14.42 6.07 0.84
CA ALA A 26 13.17 6.86 0.89
C ALA A 26 12.64 7.21 -0.50
N ARG A 27 13.53 7.51 -1.46
CA ARG A 27 13.14 7.87 -2.83
C ARG A 27 12.57 6.67 -3.56
N ARG A 28 13.23 5.51 -3.44
CA ARG A 28 12.75 4.25 -4.00
C ARG A 28 11.44 3.81 -3.37
N ALA A 29 11.32 3.89 -2.04
CA ALA A 29 10.07 3.60 -1.32
C ALA A 29 8.93 4.49 -1.82
N ARG A 30 9.15 5.81 -1.92
CA ARG A 30 8.18 6.77 -2.44
C ARG A 30 7.71 6.39 -3.84
N ASN A 31 8.64 6.10 -4.75
CA ASN A 31 8.32 5.75 -6.13
C ASN A 31 7.47 4.47 -6.20
N ILE A 32 7.85 3.42 -5.45
CA ILE A 32 7.10 2.17 -5.40
C ILE A 32 5.69 2.39 -4.84
N ILE A 33 5.56 3.14 -3.74
CA ILE A 33 4.26 3.43 -3.13
C ILE A 33 3.35 4.18 -4.11
N LEU A 34 3.85 5.27 -4.72
CA LEU A 34 3.06 6.07 -5.65
C LEU A 34 2.68 5.29 -6.91
N ASP A 35 3.56 4.43 -7.43
CA ASP A 35 3.24 3.57 -8.56
C ASP A 35 2.12 2.56 -8.22
N GLN A 36 2.19 1.92 -7.04
CA GLN A 36 1.15 1.01 -6.57
C GLN A 36 -0.20 1.71 -6.41
N LEU A 37 -0.22 2.91 -5.82
CA LEU A 37 -1.44 3.70 -5.67
C LEU A 37 -1.99 4.19 -7.01
N ARG A 38 -1.12 4.55 -7.97
CA ARG A 38 -1.53 4.94 -9.32
C ARG A 38 -2.19 3.79 -10.06
N ARG A 39 -1.61 2.58 -9.99
CA ARG A 39 -2.17 1.36 -10.59
C ARG A 39 -3.52 0.98 -10.00
N ALA A 40 -3.79 1.36 -8.74
CA ALA A 40 -5.09 1.15 -8.11
C ALA A 40 -6.19 2.08 -8.66
N GLY A 41 -5.86 3.06 -9.53
CA GLY A 41 -6.85 3.85 -10.27
C GLY A 41 -7.82 4.65 -9.37
N GLY A 42 -7.35 5.15 -8.23
CA GLY A 42 -8.20 5.83 -7.23
C GLY A 42 -8.81 4.89 -6.18
N GLY A 43 -8.60 3.58 -6.30
CA GLY A 43 -8.96 2.58 -5.29
C GLY A 43 -8.07 2.63 -4.04
N TRP A 44 -8.57 2.05 -2.96
CA TRP A 44 -7.84 1.91 -1.70
C TRP A 44 -6.88 0.73 -1.72
N VAL A 45 -5.63 0.97 -1.33
CA VAL A 45 -4.59 -0.06 -1.18
C VAL A 45 -4.29 -0.29 0.29
N ARG A 46 -4.25 -1.56 0.71
CA ARG A 46 -3.99 -1.93 2.11
C ARG A 46 -2.56 -1.58 2.52
N ARG A 47 -2.36 -1.12 3.77
CA ARG A 47 -1.04 -0.86 4.36
C ARG A 47 -0.02 -1.99 4.13
N MET A 48 -0.45 -3.24 4.33
CA MET A 48 0.43 -4.40 4.19
C MET A 48 0.88 -4.65 2.74
N ALA A 49 0.02 -4.34 1.76
CA ALA A 49 0.38 -4.47 0.35
C ALA A 49 1.52 -3.51 -0.01
N LEU A 50 1.42 -2.24 0.43
CA LEU A 50 2.46 -1.23 0.22
C LEU A 50 3.79 -1.62 0.91
N ARG A 51 3.73 -2.06 2.17
CA ARG A 51 4.93 -2.52 2.90
C ARG A 51 5.62 -3.67 2.18
N ARG A 52 4.86 -4.68 1.77
CA ARG A 52 5.40 -5.84 1.02
C ARG A 52 6.00 -5.42 -0.31
N ALA A 53 5.34 -4.53 -1.05
CA ALA A 53 5.84 -4.05 -2.33
C ALA A 53 7.21 -3.35 -2.23
N THR A 54 7.47 -2.64 -1.13
CA THR A 54 8.80 -1.99 -0.93
C THR A 54 9.90 -2.96 -0.54
N GLY A 55 9.56 -4.06 0.15
CA GLY A 55 10.54 -4.96 0.78
C GLY A 55 11.36 -4.33 1.92
N MET A 56 11.05 -3.11 2.35
CA MET A 56 11.76 -2.36 3.41
C MET A 56 11.08 -2.53 4.78
N ARG A 57 11.69 -2.00 5.85
CA ARG A 57 11.13 -2.19 7.20
C ARG A 57 9.79 -1.45 7.33
N PRO A 58 8.79 -2.06 8.00
CA PRO A 58 7.46 -1.47 8.17
C PRO A 58 7.43 -0.08 8.82
N SER A 59 8.38 0.23 9.69
CA SER A 59 8.53 1.53 10.36
C SER A 59 8.98 2.62 9.37
N GLU A 60 9.97 2.30 8.54
CA GLU A 60 10.54 3.21 7.54
C GLU A 60 9.52 3.56 6.45
N VAL A 61 8.84 2.53 5.93
CA VAL A 61 7.72 2.72 4.99
C VAL A 61 6.58 3.52 5.64
N GLY A 62 6.33 3.30 6.93
CA GLY A 62 5.38 4.09 7.70
C GLY A 62 5.72 5.59 7.72
N GLY A 63 7.01 5.93 7.87
CA GLY A 63 7.49 7.30 7.76
C GLY A 63 7.19 7.93 6.40
N VAL A 64 7.49 7.21 5.32
CA VAL A 64 7.22 7.69 3.95
C VAL A 64 5.73 7.89 3.70
N LEU A 65 4.87 6.97 4.17
CA LEU A 65 3.40 7.12 4.05
C LEU A 65 2.88 8.34 4.80
N ASN A 66 3.40 8.59 6.01
CA ASN A 66 3.01 9.77 6.79
C ASN A 66 3.46 11.06 6.09
N GLU A 67 4.65 11.09 5.51
CA GLU A 67 5.14 12.24 4.75
C GLU A 67 4.31 12.51 3.49
N LEU A 68 3.97 11.47 2.73
CA LEU A 68 3.10 11.59 1.56
C LEU A 68 1.69 12.08 1.93
N ALA A 69 1.14 11.60 3.05
CA ALA A 69 -0.15 12.07 3.54
C ALA A 69 -0.08 13.53 4.00
N ARG A 70 0.98 13.89 4.75
CA ARG A 70 1.21 15.27 5.21
C ARG A 70 1.38 16.26 4.06
N THR A 71 1.98 15.83 2.95
CA THR A 71 2.17 16.64 1.73
C THR A 71 0.98 16.60 0.78
N GLY A 72 -0.11 15.93 1.15
CA GLY A 72 -1.35 15.90 0.36
C GLY A 72 -1.26 15.08 -0.94
N GLN A 73 -0.23 14.24 -1.11
CA GLN A 73 -0.11 13.38 -2.30
C GLN A 73 -0.99 12.13 -2.20
N ILE A 74 -1.28 11.70 -0.97
CA ILE A 74 -2.12 10.53 -0.69
C ILE A 74 -3.04 10.86 0.48
N GLU A 75 -4.12 10.12 0.61
CA GLU A 75 -4.96 10.10 1.81
C GLU A 75 -5.04 8.69 2.38
N PHE A 76 -5.49 8.58 3.63
CA PHE A 76 -5.63 7.31 4.33
C PHE A 76 -6.97 7.19 5.04
N THR A 77 -7.46 5.96 5.18
CA THR A 77 -8.61 5.67 6.05
C THR A 77 -8.14 5.40 7.48
N GLU A 78 -8.99 5.70 8.46
CA GLU A 78 -8.75 5.31 9.85
C GLU A 78 -8.77 3.79 10.02
N SER A 79 -9.72 3.14 9.33
CA SER A 79 -9.97 1.70 9.36
C SER A 79 -10.46 1.20 7.99
N MET A 80 -10.23 -0.08 7.72
CA MET A 80 -10.64 -0.81 6.53
C MET A 80 -10.60 -2.30 6.86
N ASP A 81 -11.67 -3.02 6.52
CA ASP A 81 -11.81 -4.42 6.90
C ASP A 81 -10.86 -5.33 6.13
N ILE A 82 -10.28 -6.27 6.85
CA ILE A 82 -9.56 -7.40 6.30
C ILE A 82 -10.52 -8.58 6.29
N ILE A 83 -11.02 -8.92 5.11
CA ILE A 83 -11.88 -10.09 4.91
C ILE A 83 -11.09 -11.15 4.13
N HIS A 84 -11.01 -12.35 4.68
CA HIS A 84 -10.44 -13.53 4.02
C HIS A 84 -11.55 -14.49 3.59
N PRO A 85 -11.52 -15.01 2.34
CA PRO A 85 -12.60 -15.86 1.83
C PRO A 85 -12.92 -17.09 2.69
N LEU A 86 -11.90 -17.70 3.33
CA LEU A 86 -12.08 -18.91 4.16
C LEU A 86 -12.25 -18.64 5.66
N HIS A 87 -11.88 -17.46 6.14
CA HIS A 87 -11.84 -17.16 7.59
C HIS A 87 -12.78 -16.01 8.00
N GLY A 88 -13.43 -15.37 7.03
CA GLY A 88 -14.29 -14.22 7.29
C GLY A 88 -13.47 -12.99 7.70
N PHE A 89 -14.03 -12.21 8.62
CA PHE A 89 -13.39 -11.00 9.15
C PHE A 89 -12.14 -11.34 9.98
N MET A 90 -11.03 -10.67 9.69
CA MET A 90 -9.72 -10.90 10.32
C MET A 90 -9.19 -9.66 11.06
N GLY A 91 -10.00 -8.60 11.18
CA GLY A 91 -9.59 -7.34 11.80
C GLY A 91 -9.60 -6.17 10.82
N HIS A 92 -9.01 -5.07 11.26
CA HIS A 92 -8.97 -3.82 10.51
C HIS A 92 -7.53 -3.42 10.15
N THR A 93 -7.39 -2.63 9.09
CA THR A 93 -6.13 -2.01 8.68
C THR A 93 -6.37 -0.61 8.14
N ARG A 94 -5.31 0.17 7.88
CA ARG A 94 -5.46 1.42 7.14
C ARG A 94 -5.37 1.16 5.64
N GLY A 95 -6.25 1.81 4.88
CA GLY A 95 -6.15 1.97 3.44
C GLY A 95 -5.41 3.26 3.09
N TYR A 96 -4.77 3.28 1.93
CA TYR A 96 -4.18 4.48 1.34
C TYR A 96 -4.63 4.59 -0.11
N ARG A 97 -4.90 5.79 -0.59
CA ARG A 97 -5.19 6.05 -2.01
C ARG A 97 -4.51 7.34 -2.46
N MET A 98 -4.28 7.47 -3.77
CA MET A 98 -3.78 8.72 -4.34
C MET A 98 -4.87 9.79 -4.24
N LEU A 99 -4.52 11.00 -3.80
CA LEU A 99 -5.35 12.18 -4.03
C LEU A 99 -5.13 12.57 -5.49
N MET A 100 -6.15 12.45 -6.35
CA MET A 100 -6.00 12.87 -7.74
C MET A 100 -5.61 14.35 -7.77
N GLU A 101 -4.60 14.70 -8.58
CA GLU A 101 -4.37 16.11 -8.90
C GLU A 101 -5.67 16.67 -9.46
N VAL A 102 -6.21 17.69 -8.80
CA VAL A 102 -7.24 18.53 -9.40
C VAL A 102 -6.60 19.09 -10.66
N ALA A 103 -7.08 18.67 -11.83
CA ALA A 103 -6.68 19.27 -13.09
C ALA A 103 -6.90 20.79 -12.97
N ALA A 104 -5.81 21.55 -12.94
CA ALA A 104 -5.82 23.00 -12.98
C ALA A 104 -6.13 23.48 -14.40
#